data_AF-A0A353EV70-F1
#
_entry.id   AF-A0A353EV70-F1
#
_cell.length_a   1.000
_cell.length_b   1.000
_cell.length_c   1.000
_cell.angle_alpha   90.00
_cell.angle_beta   90.00
_cell.angle_gamma   90.00
#
_symmetry.space_group_name_H-M   'P 1'
#
loop_
_entity.id
_entity.type
_entity.pdbx_description
1 polymer ?
#
loop_
_entity_poly.entity_id
_entity_poly.type
_entity_poly.pdbx_seq_one_letter_code
_entity_poly.pdbx_strand_id
1 'polypeptide(L)'
;MCKKFFARMFGGKKNPDSLRYRREMANTIAGHSIRYVTEKRNGVDEVIGRGGSVDIRNGEFIVFASSEVLFRCNVDELRAWELLSRDGVVLTAPDKESGGAERTIIVYYVYYR
;
A
#
# COMPACT_ATOMS: atom_id res chain seq x y z
N MET A 1 42.77 -5.58 5.99
CA MET A 1 41.93 -5.09 7.11
C MET A 1 40.84 -4.15 6.57
N CYS A 2 39.84 -4.64 5.84
CA CYS A 2 38.82 -3.77 5.19
C CYS A 2 37.41 -4.39 5.14
N LYS A 3 37.03 -5.26 6.08
CA LYS A 3 35.68 -5.88 6.09
C LYS A 3 34.63 -5.13 6.93
N LYS A 4 34.99 -4.04 7.63
CA LYS A 4 34.08 -3.31 8.54
C LYS A 4 33.49 -2.01 7.99
N PHE A 5 33.96 -1.52 6.83
CA PHE A 5 33.50 -0.22 6.30
C PHE A 5 32.22 -0.31 5.45
N PHE A 6 31.97 -1.43 4.75
CA PHE A 6 30.77 -1.60 3.92
C PHE A 6 29.51 -2.04 4.69
N ALA A 7 29.66 -2.67 5.86
CA ALA A 7 28.52 -3.14 6.66
C ALA A 7 27.73 -2.00 7.33
N ARG A 8 28.30 -0.78 7.40
CA ARG A 8 27.71 0.36 8.13
C ARG A 8 26.83 1.26 7.27
N MET A 9 26.85 1.10 5.94
CA MET A 9 26.15 2.02 5.01
C MET A 9 24.78 1.52 4.54
N PHE A 10 24.43 0.24 4.80
CA PHE A 10 23.19 -0.39 4.32
C PHE A 10 22.45 -1.27 5.36
N GLY A 11 22.84 -1.19 6.65
CA GLY A 11 22.33 -2.05 7.73
C GLY A 11 21.37 -1.39 8.72
N GLY A 12 20.90 -0.17 8.46
CA GLY A 12 19.90 0.48 9.30
C GLY A 12 18.53 -0.15 9.09
N LYS A 13 17.80 -0.49 10.18
CA LYS A 13 16.37 -0.84 10.09
C LYS A 13 15.66 0.29 9.35
N LYS A 14 15.03 -0.01 8.20
CA LYS A 14 14.22 0.98 7.49
C LYS A 14 13.12 1.47 8.45
N ASN A 15 13.03 2.78 8.66
CA ASN A 15 11.99 3.36 9.52
C ASN A 15 10.69 3.45 8.69
N PRO A 16 9.66 2.63 9.00
CA PRO A 16 8.42 2.61 8.23
C PRO A 16 7.64 3.93 8.29
N ASP A 17 7.91 4.75 9.32
CA ASP A 17 7.25 6.04 9.53
C ASP A 17 7.97 7.21 8.84
N SER A 18 9.12 6.96 8.22
CA SER A 18 9.81 8.02 7.46
C SER A 18 9.10 8.32 6.14
N LEU A 19 8.99 9.61 5.79
CA LEU A 19 8.42 10.06 4.51
C LEU A 19 9.08 9.38 3.31
N ARG A 20 10.39 9.20 3.36
CA ARG A 20 11.14 8.50 2.31
C ARG A 20 10.65 7.07 2.13
N TYR A 21 10.50 6.32 3.23
CA TYR A 21 10.02 4.94 3.17
C TYR A 21 8.60 4.84 2.63
N ARG A 22 7.68 5.70 3.09
CA ARG A 22 6.28 5.72 2.63
C ARG A 22 6.20 5.95 1.12
N ARG A 23 6.95 6.94 0.62
CA ARG A 23 7.05 7.23 -0.82
C ARG A 23 7.68 6.07 -1.60
N GLU A 24 8.77 5.48 -1.11
CA GLU A 24 9.42 4.32 -1.75
C GLU A 24 8.45 3.13 -1.85
N MET A 25 7.73 2.82 -0.76
CA MET A 25 6.73 1.75 -0.75
C MET A 25 5.57 2.04 -1.70
N ALA A 26 5.01 3.25 -1.65
CA ALA A 26 3.92 3.66 -2.53
C ALA A 26 4.30 3.48 -4.01
N ASN A 27 5.50 3.91 -4.41
CA ASN A 27 5.99 3.74 -5.78
C ASN A 27 6.22 2.26 -6.16
N THR A 28 6.60 1.41 -5.21
CA THR A 28 6.75 -0.04 -5.46
C THR A 28 5.39 -0.70 -5.74
N ILE A 29 4.34 -0.21 -5.07
CA ILE A 29 2.97 -0.75 -5.20
C ILE A 29 2.25 -0.18 -6.43
N ALA A 30 2.50 1.08 -6.78
CA ALA A 30 1.88 1.73 -7.93
C ALA A 30 2.12 0.95 -9.23
N GLY A 31 1.11 0.87 -10.09
CA GLY A 31 1.11 0.11 -11.34
C GLY A 31 0.66 -1.35 -11.21
N HIS A 32 0.47 -1.87 -9.99
CA HIS A 32 -0.05 -3.24 -9.83
C HIS A 32 -1.53 -3.34 -10.22
N SER A 33 -1.88 -4.41 -10.93
CA SER A 33 -3.27 -4.78 -11.21
C SER A 33 -3.91 -5.44 -10.00
N ILE A 34 -5.15 -5.07 -9.70
CA ILE A 34 -5.92 -5.56 -8.56
C ILE A 34 -6.76 -6.77 -8.96
N ARG A 35 -6.67 -7.85 -8.20
CA ARG A 35 -7.60 -8.98 -8.25
C ARG A 35 -8.86 -8.65 -7.43
N TYR A 36 -8.70 -8.35 -6.15
CA TYR A 36 -9.77 -7.86 -5.28
C TYR A 36 -9.20 -7.08 -4.09
N VAL A 37 -10.06 -6.29 -3.44
CA VAL A 37 -9.75 -5.51 -2.24
C VAL A 37 -10.65 -5.97 -1.11
N THR A 38 -10.09 -6.15 0.09
CA THR A 38 -10.86 -6.45 1.30
C THR A 38 -10.73 -5.37 2.34
N GLU A 39 -11.73 -5.26 3.19
CA GLU A 39 -11.73 -4.43 4.39
C GLU A 39 -12.37 -5.20 5.55
N LYS A 40 -11.78 -5.09 6.74
CA LYS A 40 -12.34 -5.74 7.92
C LYS A 40 -13.50 -4.92 8.46
N ARG A 41 -14.71 -5.48 8.39
CA ARG A 41 -15.95 -4.88 8.90
C ARG A 41 -16.62 -5.87 9.84
N ASN A 42 -17.00 -5.41 11.04
CA ASN A 42 -17.66 -6.24 12.05
C ASN A 42 -16.93 -7.58 12.34
N GLY A 43 -15.61 -7.59 12.27
CA GLY A 43 -14.79 -8.77 12.55
C GLY A 43 -14.55 -9.70 11.35
N VAL A 44 -15.14 -9.44 10.18
CA VAL A 44 -15.02 -10.25 8.97
C VAL A 44 -14.33 -9.45 7.88
N ASP A 45 -13.46 -10.11 7.09
CA ASP A 45 -12.88 -9.51 5.89
C ASP A 45 -13.90 -9.58 4.74
N GLU A 46 -14.43 -8.42 4.34
CA GLU A 46 -15.40 -8.30 3.25
C GLU A 46 -14.71 -7.84 1.97
N VAL A 47 -15.08 -8.42 0.82
CA VAL A 47 -14.60 -7.94 -0.48
C VAL A 47 -15.36 -6.67 -0.85
N ILE A 48 -14.65 -5.54 -0.89
CA ILE A 48 -15.21 -4.22 -1.23
C ILE A 48 -15.02 -3.84 -2.70
N GLY A 49 -14.19 -4.56 -3.45
CA GLY A 49 -14.10 -4.36 -4.89
C GLY A 49 -13.23 -5.39 -5.61
N ARG A 50 -13.38 -5.46 -6.93
CA ARG A 50 -12.73 -6.45 -7.81
C ARG A 50 -12.28 -5.80 -9.10
N GLY A 51 -11.10 -6.19 -9.59
CA GLY A 51 -10.55 -5.73 -10.86
C GLY A 51 -10.22 -4.23 -10.87
N GLY A 52 -8.99 -3.88 -11.22
CA GLY A 52 -8.58 -2.48 -11.28
C GLY A 52 -7.08 -2.29 -11.16
N SER A 53 -6.67 -1.13 -10.66
CA SER A 53 -5.26 -0.74 -10.52
C SER A 53 -5.02 0.09 -9.27
N VAL A 54 -3.76 0.09 -8.85
CA VAL A 54 -3.25 1.02 -7.86
C VAL A 54 -2.36 2.03 -8.56
N ASP A 55 -2.58 3.32 -8.32
CA ASP A 55 -1.88 4.41 -9.03
C ASP A 55 -1.49 5.54 -8.07
N ILE A 56 -0.50 6.34 -8.47
CA ILE A 56 -0.16 7.60 -7.81
C ILE A 56 -0.42 8.75 -8.78
N ARG A 57 -1.19 9.76 -8.35
CA ARG A 57 -1.47 10.97 -9.13
C ARG A 57 -1.46 12.19 -8.22
N ASN A 58 -0.74 13.23 -8.61
CA ASN A 58 -0.65 14.49 -7.86
C ASN A 58 -0.28 14.34 -6.37
N GLY A 59 0.57 13.37 -6.03
CA GLY A 59 0.97 13.08 -4.64
C GLY A 59 -0.04 12.27 -3.84
N GLU A 60 -1.15 11.85 -4.47
CA GLU A 60 -2.16 10.97 -3.87
C GLU A 60 -1.96 9.53 -4.33
N PHE A 61 -2.14 8.59 -3.40
CA PHE A 61 -2.22 7.17 -3.67
C PHE A 61 -3.69 6.78 -3.84
N ILE A 62 -3.99 6.10 -4.94
CA ILE A 62 -5.35 5.82 -5.38
C ILE A 62 -5.51 4.32 -5.62
N VAL A 63 -6.52 3.72 -4.99
CA VAL A 63 -6.96 2.36 -5.27
C VAL A 63 -8.27 2.46 -6.05
N PHE A 64 -8.21 2.15 -7.34
CA PHE A 64 -9.36 2.15 -8.24
C PHE A 64 -9.74 0.72 -8.58
N ALA A 65 -10.96 0.31 -8.23
CA ALA A 65 -11.48 -1.01 -8.56
C ALA A 65 -13.01 -0.98 -8.65
N SER A 66 -13.62 -1.96 -9.33
CA SER A 66 -15.07 -1.96 -9.59
C SER A 66 -15.62 -0.69 -10.26
N SER A 67 -14.79 0.02 -11.04
CA SER A 67 -15.11 1.32 -11.67
C SER A 67 -15.30 2.49 -10.70
N GLU A 68 -14.81 2.39 -9.48
CA GLU A 68 -14.88 3.43 -8.45
C GLU A 68 -13.53 3.59 -7.72
N VAL A 69 -13.34 4.74 -7.07
CA VAL A 69 -12.20 4.94 -6.16
C VAL A 69 -12.60 4.38 -4.81
N LEU A 70 -11.96 3.29 -4.39
CA LEU A 70 -12.28 2.62 -3.12
C LEU A 70 -11.53 3.21 -1.94
N PHE A 71 -10.37 3.82 -2.21
CA PHE A 71 -9.48 4.40 -1.22
C PHE A 71 -8.56 5.42 -1.87
N ARG A 72 -8.43 6.59 -1.24
CA ARG A 72 -7.54 7.66 -1.69
C ARG A 72 -6.90 8.36 -0.50
N CYS A 73 -5.58 8.51 -0.49
CA CYS A 73 -4.88 9.21 0.59
C CYS A 73 -3.66 9.97 0.08
N ASN A 74 -3.10 10.86 0.89
CA ASN A 74 -1.79 11.45 0.59
C ASN A 74 -0.70 10.38 0.76
N VAL A 75 0.24 10.29 -0.20
CA VAL A 75 1.35 9.31 -0.13
C VAL A 75 2.16 9.45 1.16
N ASP A 76 2.28 10.66 1.68
CA ASP A 76 3.04 10.96 2.90
C ASP A 76 2.38 10.42 4.18
N GLU A 77 1.08 10.11 4.12
CA GLU A 77 0.29 9.58 5.24
C GLU A 77 0.07 8.06 5.13
N LEU A 78 0.42 7.47 3.98
CA LEU A 78 0.23 6.06 3.70
C LEU A 78 1.21 5.20 4.50
N ARG A 79 0.67 4.30 5.32
CA ARG A 79 1.41 3.16 5.87
C ARG A 79 1.07 1.92 5.05
N ALA A 80 2.09 1.24 4.54
CA ALA A 80 1.94 0.08 3.67
C ALA A 80 2.88 -1.06 4.06
N TRP A 81 2.37 -2.29 4.01
CA TRP A 81 3.15 -3.51 4.27
C TRP A 81 2.73 -4.61 3.30
N GLU A 82 3.70 -5.20 2.60
CA GLU A 82 3.44 -6.35 1.76
C GLU A 82 3.03 -7.56 2.61
N LEU A 83 2.09 -8.34 2.08
CA LEU A 83 1.77 -9.65 2.64
C LEU A 83 2.98 -10.58 2.52
N LEU A 84 3.12 -11.52 3.46
CA LEU A 84 4.22 -12.50 3.44
C LEU A 84 4.21 -13.37 2.16
N SER A 85 3.03 -13.59 1.60
CA SER A 85 2.78 -14.27 0.32
C SER A 85 3.21 -13.46 -0.90
N ARG A 86 3.47 -12.15 -0.75
CA ARG A 86 3.77 -11.18 -1.82
C ARG A 86 2.68 -11.06 -2.90
N ASP A 87 1.47 -11.51 -2.61
CA ASP A 87 0.32 -11.44 -3.50
C ASP A 87 -0.60 -10.25 -3.18
N GLY A 88 -0.16 -9.37 -2.30
CA GLY A 88 -0.93 -8.19 -1.92
C GLY A 88 -0.23 -7.31 -0.90
N VAL A 89 -0.93 -6.27 -0.50
CA VAL A 89 -0.44 -5.23 0.40
C VAL A 89 -1.55 -4.77 1.35
N VAL A 90 -1.18 -4.56 2.60
CA VAL A 90 -2.02 -3.90 3.61
C VAL A 90 -1.75 -2.39 3.55
N LEU A 91 -2.81 -1.59 3.46
CA LEU A 91 -2.75 -0.13 3.37
C LEU A 91 -3.54 0.48 4.53
N THR A 92 -2.93 1.41 5.25
CA THR A 92 -3.57 2.17 6.33
C THR A 92 -3.28 3.66 6.16
N ALA A 93 -4.33 4.48 6.04
CA ALA A 93 -4.22 5.93 5.98
C ALA A 93 -5.59 6.61 6.23
N PRO A 94 -5.61 7.94 6.47
CA PRO A 94 -6.83 8.75 6.35
C PRO A 94 -7.37 8.71 4.92
N ASP A 95 -8.56 8.13 4.73
CA ASP A 95 -9.17 7.95 3.41
C ASP A 95 -10.05 9.13 3.03
N LYS A 96 -9.74 9.78 1.92
CA LYS A 96 -10.48 10.93 1.39
C LYS A 96 -11.87 10.54 0.88
N GLU A 97 -12.08 9.29 0.44
CA GLU A 97 -13.41 8.84 0.02
C GLU A 97 -14.37 8.63 1.19
N SER A 98 -13.82 8.40 2.38
CA SER A 98 -14.58 8.14 3.62
C SER A 98 -14.53 9.33 4.58
N GLY A 99 -14.44 10.55 4.06
CA GLY A 99 -14.46 11.78 4.86
C GLY A 99 -13.23 11.98 5.76
N GLY A 100 -12.11 11.32 5.46
CA GLY A 100 -10.85 11.43 6.21
C GLY A 100 -10.70 10.43 7.36
N ALA A 101 -11.61 9.46 7.51
CA ALA A 101 -11.47 8.42 8.52
C ALA A 101 -10.25 7.52 8.24
N GLU A 102 -9.52 7.12 9.28
CA GLU A 102 -8.44 6.15 9.13
C GLU A 102 -9.03 4.78 8.77
N ARG A 103 -8.71 4.29 7.57
CA ARG A 103 -9.16 2.99 7.06
C ARG A 103 -7.97 2.07 6.85
N THR A 104 -8.22 0.77 7.02
CA THR A 104 -7.25 -0.28 6.70
C THR A 104 -7.88 -1.22 5.67
N ILE A 105 -7.28 -1.27 4.48
CA ILE A 105 -7.69 -2.16 3.40
C ILE A 105 -6.55 -3.10 3.01
N ILE A 106 -6.89 -4.24 2.42
CA ILE A 106 -5.92 -5.18 1.86
C ILE A 106 -6.19 -5.29 0.36
N VAL A 107 -5.18 -4.98 -0.45
CA VAL A 107 -5.24 -5.08 -1.91
C VAL A 107 -4.52 -6.35 -2.33
N TYR A 108 -5.22 -7.26 -3.01
CA TYR A 108 -4.65 -8.47 -3.58
C TYR A 108 -4.38 -8.27 -5.07
N TYR A 109 -3.18 -8.64 -5.53
CA TYR A 109 -2.73 -8.46 -6.90
C TYR A 109 -3.21 -9.58 -7.83
N VAL A 110 -3.28 -9.28 -9.14
CA VAL A 110 -3.41 -10.31 -10.17
C VAL A 110 -2.09 -11.07 -10.28
N TYR A 111 -2.16 -12.39 -10.15
CA TYR A 111 -1.00 -13.27 -10.34
C TYR A 111 -0.95 -13.75 -11.79
N TYR A 112 0.03 -13.28 -12.56
CA TYR A 112 0.33 -13.83 -13.89
C TYR A 112 1.23 -15.05 -13.71
N ARG A 113 0.75 -16.23 -14.14
CA ARG A 113 1.55 -17.47 -14.26
C ARG A 113 2.13 -17.58 -15.66
#